data_AF-A0A970MYN7-F1
#
_entry.id   AF-A0A970MYN7-F1
#
_cell.length_a   1.000
_cell.length_b   1.000
_cell.length_c   1.000
_cell.angle_alpha   90.00
_cell.angle_beta   90.00
_cell.angle_gamma   90.00
#
_symmetry.space_group_name_H-M   'P 1'
#
loop_
_entity.id
_entity.type
_entity.pdbx_description
1 polymer ?
#
loop_
_entity_poly.entity_id
_entity_poly.type
_entity_poly.pdbx_seq_one_letter_code
_entity_poly.pdbx_strand_id
1 'polypeptide(L)'
;MYRLHFIALLLFVACFASVGHCATSPSLDESTDSVTVRCGDQSLTVRLDDASLIFDSPAGKIELIPEIESVENAKLMRAQSPPKTYRGKTSVAALIVFPLTDGRALSIHIDGYQGTDAVFVTSSLTASFSGNRDYYRWKSSNTFDRVIPADKPGAGAKLPSDAPLRCKNWVLLPQSDSGTAVYTNGIVGFDDQSPYVEALPKYRYLRGEETLDIGIGFANARHYAEALAAFNSARNKSIPALKRDSATTQDYGAPAPRWLNSNRKIAQWNDDISADSIVVGVPAERSHIEKIRENGGKAIVRIDITHFANPYKPTDADPDGLLNMEKHPEWACIAKDGSRKTAGSQVVPCLHQPELREALLTVICNVMNLGADGVLLDGVFPIPECSGPEFDKHEHANSKASNTDQLDNLCREIYKLVKSIGQDKVTLLNSGGIGSLWPFCDGQIWDESAFDATNRAYMAEENREALRRGKVMISLSLKVTAHE
;
A
#
# COMPACT_ATOMS: atom_id res chain seq x y z
N MET A 1 -11.93 -1.23 -59.91
CA MET A 1 -13.25 -0.68 -59.52
C MET A 1 -13.89 -1.31 -58.27
N TYR A 2 -13.21 -2.20 -57.52
CA TYR A 2 -13.80 -2.85 -56.32
C TYR A 2 -13.31 -2.32 -54.95
N ARG A 3 -12.45 -1.29 -54.91
CA ARG A 3 -11.90 -0.74 -53.65
C ARG A 3 -12.68 0.45 -53.06
N LEU A 4 -13.56 1.11 -53.82
CA LEU A 4 -14.33 2.25 -53.30
C LEU A 4 -15.62 1.86 -52.54
N HIS A 5 -16.18 0.68 -52.80
CA HIS A 5 -17.43 0.25 -52.16
C HIS A 5 -17.24 -0.26 -50.72
N PHE A 6 -16.02 -0.64 -50.32
CA PHE A 6 -15.74 -1.14 -48.97
C PHE A 6 -15.55 -0.02 -47.93
N ILE A 7 -15.07 1.16 -48.37
CA ILE A 7 -14.89 2.33 -47.50
C ILE A 7 -16.23 3.03 -47.24
N ALA A 8 -17.14 3.03 -48.21
CA ALA A 8 -18.49 3.60 -48.05
C ALA A 8 -19.35 2.78 -47.07
N LEU A 9 -19.19 1.45 -47.02
CA LEU A 9 -19.94 0.59 -46.10
C LEU A 9 -19.46 0.71 -44.64
N LEU A 10 -18.16 0.91 -44.42
CA LEU A 10 -17.59 1.18 -43.09
C LEU A 10 -17.98 2.56 -42.54
N LEU A 11 -18.14 3.57 -43.41
CA LEU A 11 -18.66 4.88 -43.02
C LEU A 11 -20.19 4.87 -42.79
N PHE A 12 -20.94 4.02 -43.50
CA PHE A 12 -22.39 3.92 -43.31
C PHE A 12 -22.79 3.21 -42.00
N VAL A 13 -21.99 2.26 -41.52
CA VAL A 13 -22.22 1.60 -40.22
C VAL A 13 -21.82 2.51 -39.04
N ALA A 14 -20.97 3.51 -39.26
CA ALA A 14 -20.64 4.51 -38.22
C ALA A 14 -21.67 5.65 -38.10
N CYS A 15 -22.57 5.83 -39.09
CA CYS A 15 -23.55 6.92 -39.09
C CYS A 15 -24.97 6.54 -38.63
N PHE A 16 -25.29 5.25 -38.48
CA PHE A 16 -26.59 4.82 -37.95
C PHE A 16 -26.50 4.44 -36.48
N ALA A 17 -27.16 5.27 -35.65
CA ALA A 17 -27.48 5.12 -34.22
C ALA A 17 -26.71 6.00 -33.23
N SER A 18 -26.47 7.29 -33.55
CA SER A 18 -26.58 8.32 -32.50
C SER A 18 -28.07 8.66 -32.32
N VAL A 19 -28.86 7.71 -31.82
CA VAL A 19 -30.17 8.06 -31.28
C VAL A 19 -29.83 9.01 -30.13
N GLY A 20 -30.12 10.30 -30.31
CA GLY A 20 -29.78 11.35 -29.37
C GLY A 20 -30.42 11.07 -28.03
N HIS A 21 -29.75 10.29 -27.19
CA HIS A 21 -30.02 10.25 -25.77
C HIS A 21 -29.71 11.66 -25.31
N CYS A 22 -30.77 12.45 -25.07
CA CYS A 22 -30.64 13.71 -24.37
C CYS A 22 -29.87 13.39 -23.09
N ALA A 23 -28.61 13.86 -23.02
CA ALA A 23 -27.74 13.58 -21.91
C ALA A 23 -28.43 14.04 -20.63
N THR A 24 -28.96 13.08 -19.87
CA THR A 24 -29.65 13.35 -18.61
C THR A 24 -28.69 14.07 -17.70
N SER A 25 -29.09 15.23 -17.21
CA SER A 25 -28.28 15.97 -16.25
C SER A 25 -28.23 15.15 -14.96
N PRO A 26 -27.04 14.98 -14.35
CA PRO A 26 -26.94 14.22 -13.13
C PRO A 26 -27.68 14.96 -12.00
N SER A 27 -28.27 14.22 -11.08
CA SER A 27 -28.95 14.78 -9.91
C SER A 27 -28.39 14.21 -8.61
N LEU A 28 -28.58 14.94 -7.53
CA LEU A 28 -28.12 14.59 -6.21
C LEU A 28 -29.26 14.84 -5.22
N ASP A 29 -29.59 13.83 -4.43
CA ASP A 29 -30.60 13.88 -3.38
C ASP A 29 -29.98 13.51 -2.03
N GLU A 30 -30.35 14.28 -1.01
CA GLU A 30 -29.86 14.12 0.37
C GLU A 30 -31.05 13.76 1.26
N SER A 31 -30.89 12.74 2.11
CA SER A 31 -31.85 12.39 3.16
C SER A 31 -31.14 12.31 4.51
N THR A 32 -31.89 12.05 5.58
CA THR A 32 -31.36 11.88 6.93
C THR A 32 -30.36 10.74 7.06
N ASP A 33 -30.49 9.73 6.19
CA ASP A 33 -29.79 8.44 6.35
C ASP A 33 -28.99 8.07 5.10
N SER A 34 -29.02 8.89 4.04
CA SER A 34 -28.32 8.59 2.79
C SER A 34 -28.05 9.81 1.90
N VAL A 35 -27.07 9.68 1.01
CA VAL A 35 -26.88 10.57 -0.14
C VAL A 35 -26.92 9.75 -1.42
N THR A 36 -27.68 10.21 -2.42
CA THR A 36 -27.82 9.51 -3.70
C THR A 36 -27.45 10.42 -4.86
N VAL A 37 -26.56 9.93 -5.73
CA VAL A 37 -26.26 10.54 -7.04
C VAL A 37 -26.93 9.70 -8.12
N ARG A 38 -27.61 10.36 -9.08
CA ARG A 38 -28.28 9.71 -10.22
C ARG A 38 -27.70 10.20 -11.53
N CYS A 39 -27.51 9.27 -12.48
CA CYS A 39 -27.09 9.54 -13.85
C CYS A 39 -27.92 8.68 -14.80
N GLY A 40 -29.00 9.23 -15.36
CA GLY A 40 -29.92 8.46 -16.19
C GLY A 40 -30.86 7.57 -15.37
N ASP A 41 -30.92 6.30 -15.70
CA ASP A 41 -31.76 5.27 -15.06
C ASP A 41 -31.05 4.50 -13.93
N GLN A 42 -29.85 4.96 -13.55
CA GLN A 42 -29.03 4.34 -12.52
C GLN A 42 -28.64 5.35 -11.43
N SER A 43 -28.32 4.83 -10.25
CA SER A 43 -27.99 5.63 -9.08
C SER A 43 -26.96 4.97 -8.19
N LEU A 44 -26.21 5.78 -7.45
CA LEU A 44 -25.30 5.33 -6.40
C LEU A 44 -25.69 6.04 -5.10
N THR A 45 -26.02 5.25 -4.09
CA THR A 45 -26.39 5.72 -2.76
C THR A 45 -25.30 5.36 -1.75
N VAL A 46 -24.88 6.33 -0.94
CA VAL A 46 -24.06 6.11 0.26
C VAL A 46 -24.98 6.14 1.47
N ARG A 47 -24.97 5.07 2.28
CA ARG A 47 -25.69 5.06 3.57
C ARG A 47 -24.84 5.73 4.64
N LEU A 48 -25.45 6.66 5.38
CA LEU A 48 -24.73 7.46 6.38
C LEU A 48 -24.49 6.71 7.70
N ASP A 49 -25.15 5.57 7.90
CA ASP A 49 -25.03 4.78 9.13
C ASP A 49 -23.84 3.80 9.11
N ASP A 50 -23.52 3.23 7.94
CA ASP A 50 -22.55 2.15 7.80
C ASP A 50 -21.58 2.33 6.61
N ALA A 51 -21.66 3.47 5.93
CA ALA A 51 -20.86 3.79 4.75
C ALA A 51 -21.04 2.83 3.55
N SER A 52 -22.05 1.96 3.56
CA SER A 52 -22.30 1.05 2.43
C SER A 52 -22.67 1.82 1.16
N LEU A 53 -22.23 1.28 0.02
CA LEU A 53 -22.54 1.79 -1.30
C LEU A 53 -23.60 0.90 -1.93
N ILE A 54 -24.68 1.51 -2.41
CA ILE A 54 -25.76 0.83 -3.12
C ILE A 54 -25.80 1.38 -4.54
N PHE A 55 -25.36 0.59 -5.50
CA PHE A 55 -25.56 0.86 -6.91
C PHE A 55 -26.88 0.23 -7.36
N ASP A 56 -27.81 1.04 -7.86
CA ASP A 56 -29.09 0.60 -8.41
C ASP A 56 -29.15 0.93 -9.91
N SER A 57 -29.55 -0.04 -10.71
CA SER A 57 -29.56 0.04 -12.17
C SER A 57 -30.62 -0.90 -12.76
N PRO A 58 -30.94 -0.78 -14.06
CA PRO A 58 -31.83 -1.73 -14.73
C PRO A 58 -31.34 -3.18 -14.68
N ALA A 59 -30.04 -3.41 -14.48
CA ALA A 59 -29.49 -4.75 -14.34
C ALA A 59 -29.80 -5.37 -12.97
N GLY A 60 -30.02 -4.51 -11.97
CA GLY A 60 -30.28 -4.89 -10.59
C GLY A 60 -29.44 -4.05 -9.63
N LYS A 61 -29.53 -4.44 -8.35
CA LYS A 61 -28.85 -3.76 -7.25
C LYS A 61 -27.55 -4.48 -6.87
N ILE A 62 -26.48 -3.72 -6.75
CA ILE A 62 -25.19 -4.15 -6.18
C ILE A 62 -24.96 -3.36 -4.90
N GLU A 63 -24.63 -4.05 -3.81
CA GLU A 63 -24.26 -3.43 -2.55
C GLU A 63 -22.81 -3.76 -2.20
N LEU A 64 -22.01 -2.72 -1.95
CA LEU A 64 -20.63 -2.85 -1.48
C LEU A 64 -20.54 -2.38 -0.02
N ILE A 65 -19.93 -3.23 0.79
CA ILE A 65 -19.65 -3.00 2.21
C ILE A 65 -18.15 -2.74 2.35
N PRO A 66 -17.73 -1.65 3.01
CA PRO A 66 -16.32 -1.42 3.27
C PRO A 66 -15.81 -2.40 4.35
N GLU A 67 -14.65 -2.99 4.11
CA GLU A 67 -13.94 -3.83 5.08
C GLU A 67 -12.58 -3.23 5.39
N ILE A 68 -12.27 -3.09 6.69
CA ILE A 68 -11.03 -2.49 7.21
C ILE A 68 -10.48 -3.41 8.31
N GLU A 69 -9.33 -4.05 8.11
CA GLU A 69 -8.88 -5.21 8.92
C GLU A 69 -8.47 -4.91 10.36
N SER A 70 -7.83 -3.77 10.62
CA SER A 70 -7.40 -3.40 11.99
C SER A 70 -8.55 -2.95 12.89
N VAL A 71 -9.78 -3.23 12.46
CA VAL A 71 -11.02 -2.85 13.09
C VAL A 71 -11.76 -4.15 13.43
N GLU A 72 -11.14 -5.01 14.25
CA GLU A 72 -11.87 -6.09 14.91
C GLU A 72 -13.03 -5.46 15.70
N ASN A 73 -14.23 -5.50 15.13
CA ASN A 73 -15.51 -5.06 15.71
C ASN A 73 -15.91 -3.57 15.64
N ALA A 74 -15.18 -2.65 15.01
CA ALA A 74 -15.76 -1.31 14.87
C ALA A 74 -16.83 -1.34 13.78
N LYS A 75 -18.07 -1.26 14.26
CA LYS A 75 -19.12 -0.55 13.55
C LYS A 75 -18.49 0.74 13.03
N LEU A 76 -18.47 0.90 11.70
CA LEU A 76 -18.22 2.21 11.11
C LEU A 76 -19.09 3.21 11.85
N MET A 77 -18.46 4.25 12.39
CA MET A 77 -19.24 5.26 13.06
C MET A 77 -20.08 5.97 12.01
N ARG A 78 -21.35 6.22 12.35
CA ARG A 78 -22.24 7.06 11.55
C ARG A 78 -21.51 8.34 11.13
N ALA A 79 -21.77 8.80 9.91
CA ALA A 79 -21.21 10.05 9.41
C ALA A 79 -21.42 11.18 10.44
N GLN A 80 -20.33 11.77 10.93
CA GLN A 80 -20.38 12.73 12.04
C GLN A 80 -20.86 14.13 11.62
N SER A 81 -20.86 14.41 10.31
CA SER A 81 -21.28 15.70 9.77
C SER A 81 -22.20 15.51 8.58
N PRO A 82 -23.12 16.46 8.33
CA PRO A 82 -23.89 16.47 7.09
C PRO A 82 -22.95 16.39 5.88
N PRO A 83 -23.34 15.64 4.83
CA PRO A 83 -22.60 15.57 3.58
C PRO A 83 -22.29 16.97 3.03
N LYS A 84 -21.06 17.18 2.57
CA LYS A 84 -20.71 18.40 1.82
C LYS A 84 -21.07 18.18 0.36
N THR A 85 -22.04 18.92 -0.17
CA THR A 85 -22.53 18.71 -1.53
C THR A 85 -22.16 19.83 -2.49
N TYR A 86 -21.96 19.46 -3.75
CA TYR A 86 -21.54 20.34 -4.82
C TYR A 86 -22.43 20.12 -6.04
N ARG A 87 -22.94 21.21 -6.62
CA ARG A 87 -23.79 21.18 -7.83
C ARG A 87 -23.19 22.11 -8.88
N GLY A 88 -22.44 21.52 -9.80
CA GLY A 88 -21.88 22.20 -10.96
C GLY A 88 -22.87 22.22 -12.13
N LYS A 89 -22.50 22.95 -13.19
CA LYS A 89 -23.29 22.99 -14.44
C LYS A 89 -23.41 21.62 -15.12
N THR A 90 -22.36 20.81 -15.02
CA THR A 90 -22.22 19.53 -15.73
C THR A 90 -21.91 18.37 -14.78
N SER A 91 -21.99 18.57 -13.47
CA SER A 91 -21.68 17.54 -12.48
C SER A 91 -22.35 17.81 -11.15
N VAL A 92 -22.53 16.75 -10.38
CA VAL A 92 -22.94 16.81 -8.97
C VAL A 92 -22.00 15.93 -8.16
N ALA A 93 -21.73 16.30 -6.92
CA ALA A 93 -20.88 15.53 -6.04
C ALA A 93 -21.27 15.66 -4.57
N ALA A 94 -20.91 14.67 -3.75
CA ALA A 94 -20.98 14.74 -2.30
C ALA A 94 -19.73 14.14 -1.66
N LEU A 95 -19.23 14.78 -0.60
CA LEU A 95 -18.18 14.28 0.27
C LEU A 95 -18.79 13.93 1.64
N ILE A 96 -18.60 12.68 2.06
CA ILE A 96 -19.04 12.13 3.34
C ILE A 96 -17.79 11.66 4.09
N VAL A 97 -17.70 11.94 5.40
CA VAL A 97 -16.57 11.52 6.23
C VAL A 97 -17.07 10.65 7.38
N PHE A 98 -16.52 9.44 7.46
CA PHE A 98 -16.79 8.42 8.46
C PHE A 98 -15.55 8.28 9.36
N PRO A 99 -15.57 8.86 10.57
CA PRO A 99 -14.46 8.71 11.49
C PRO A 99 -14.40 7.30 12.05
N LEU A 100 -13.19 6.83 12.34
CA LEU A 100 -12.91 5.55 12.96
C LEU A 100 -12.43 5.76 14.40
N THR A 101 -12.46 4.70 15.20
CA THR A 101 -12.20 4.75 16.65
C THR A 101 -10.76 5.06 17.01
N ASP A 102 -9.82 4.94 16.08
CA ASP A 102 -8.38 5.12 16.28
C ASP A 102 -7.82 6.37 15.61
N GLY A 103 -8.69 7.35 15.32
CA GLY A 103 -8.30 8.62 14.71
C GLY A 103 -8.13 8.54 13.19
N ARG A 104 -8.36 7.37 12.57
CA ARG A 104 -8.52 7.28 11.12
C ARG A 104 -9.85 7.85 10.67
N ALA A 105 -9.98 8.11 9.37
CA ALA A 105 -11.25 8.45 8.76
C ALA A 105 -11.35 7.85 7.36
N LEU A 106 -12.52 7.30 7.04
CA LEU A 106 -12.91 6.93 5.70
C LEU A 106 -13.67 8.11 5.08
N SER A 107 -13.10 8.73 4.06
CA SER A 107 -13.78 9.74 3.25
C SER A 107 -14.36 9.10 2.01
N ILE A 108 -15.63 9.38 1.68
CA ILE A 108 -16.31 8.90 0.48
C ILE A 108 -16.75 10.10 -0.33
N HIS A 109 -16.24 10.20 -1.55
CA HIS A 109 -16.62 11.20 -2.54
C HIS A 109 -17.40 10.52 -3.65
N ILE A 110 -18.70 10.82 -3.78
CA ILE A 110 -19.54 10.31 -4.87
C ILE A 110 -19.82 11.40 -5.90
N ASP A 111 -19.74 11.04 -7.17
CA ASP A 111 -19.80 11.99 -8.28
C ASP A 111 -20.69 11.47 -9.43
N GLY A 112 -21.36 12.39 -10.11
CA GLY A 112 -22.09 12.16 -11.36
C GLY A 112 -21.80 13.26 -12.37
N TYR A 113 -21.63 12.90 -13.64
CA TYR A 113 -21.23 13.83 -14.69
C TYR A 113 -22.20 13.80 -15.87
N GLN A 114 -22.52 14.96 -16.42
CA GLN A 114 -23.37 15.06 -17.60
C GLN A 114 -22.70 14.38 -18.80
N GLY A 115 -23.46 13.52 -19.49
CA GLY A 115 -22.98 12.77 -20.66
C GLY A 115 -22.00 11.66 -20.31
N THR A 116 -21.97 11.20 -19.05
CA THR A 116 -21.47 9.86 -18.71
C THR A 116 -22.65 9.00 -18.30
N ASP A 117 -22.75 7.80 -18.86
CA ASP A 117 -23.71 6.79 -18.42
C ASP A 117 -23.09 5.99 -17.27
N ALA A 118 -22.54 6.70 -16.28
CA ALA A 118 -21.88 6.11 -15.12
C ALA A 118 -21.97 7.03 -13.90
N VAL A 119 -21.91 6.42 -12.72
CA VAL A 119 -21.75 7.06 -11.42
C VAL A 119 -20.42 6.64 -10.81
N PHE A 120 -19.77 7.52 -10.06
CA PHE A 120 -18.42 7.31 -9.57
C PHE A 120 -18.33 7.49 -8.07
N VAL A 121 -17.37 6.81 -7.46
CA VAL A 121 -16.97 6.96 -6.07
C VAL A 121 -15.46 6.97 -5.97
N THR A 122 -14.92 7.89 -5.18
CA THR A 122 -13.55 7.85 -4.68
C THR A 122 -13.63 7.72 -3.17
N SER A 123 -13.03 6.69 -2.62
CA SER A 123 -13.01 6.46 -1.19
C SER A 123 -11.57 6.42 -0.69
N SER A 124 -11.29 7.21 0.35
CA SER A 124 -9.96 7.43 0.88
C SER A 124 -9.94 7.05 2.35
N LEU A 125 -9.19 6.00 2.69
CA LEU A 125 -8.87 5.72 4.09
C LEU A 125 -7.64 6.55 4.47
N THR A 126 -7.81 7.41 5.46
CA THR A 126 -6.78 8.32 5.97
C THR A 126 -6.45 7.95 7.41
N ALA A 127 -5.17 8.05 7.79
CA ALA A 127 -4.74 7.85 9.16
C ALA A 127 -4.14 9.14 9.72
N SER A 128 -4.62 9.60 10.88
CA SER A 128 -4.00 10.73 11.56
C SER A 128 -2.70 10.35 12.30
N PHE A 129 -2.49 9.05 12.52
CA PHE A 129 -1.30 8.51 13.19
C PHE A 129 -0.78 7.26 12.47
N SER A 130 0.54 7.21 12.29
CA SER A 130 1.27 6.10 11.68
C SER A 130 1.40 4.92 12.66
N GLY A 131 1.18 3.68 12.19
CA GLY A 131 1.37 2.52 13.07
C GLY A 131 0.78 1.23 12.55
N ASN A 132 -0.40 1.32 11.96
CA ASN A 132 -1.19 0.14 11.64
C ASN A 132 -0.89 -0.35 10.22
N ARG A 133 -0.83 -1.67 10.09
CA ARG A 133 -0.95 -2.34 8.80
C ARG A 133 -2.42 -2.21 8.41
N ASP A 134 -2.70 -1.37 7.43
CA ASP A 134 -4.06 -1.17 6.94
C ASP A 134 -4.32 -2.09 5.75
N TYR A 135 -5.49 -2.72 5.80
CA TYR A 135 -6.14 -3.36 4.67
C TYR A 135 -7.47 -2.66 4.49
N TYR A 136 -7.76 -2.24 3.27
CA TYR A 136 -8.99 -1.54 2.93
C TYR A 136 -9.55 -2.09 1.61
N ARG A 137 -10.79 -2.57 1.65
CA ARG A 137 -11.52 -2.99 0.45
C ARG A 137 -13.01 -2.70 0.53
N TRP A 138 -13.65 -2.73 -0.63
CA TRP A 138 -15.08 -2.79 -0.80
C TRP A 138 -15.49 -4.20 -1.20
N LYS A 139 -16.27 -4.90 -0.38
CA LYS A 139 -16.77 -6.24 -0.67
C LYS A 139 -18.24 -6.21 -1.07
N SER A 140 -18.57 -6.88 -2.16
CA SER A 140 -19.95 -7.05 -2.60
C SER A 140 -20.71 -8.03 -1.71
N SER A 141 -21.92 -7.65 -1.27
CA SER A 141 -22.86 -8.59 -0.63
C SER A 141 -23.53 -9.52 -1.65
N ASN A 142 -23.54 -9.14 -2.93
CA ASN A 142 -23.98 -9.99 -4.03
C ASN A 142 -22.89 -11.00 -4.43
N THR A 143 -23.31 -12.19 -4.86
CA THR A 143 -22.45 -13.19 -5.52
C THR A 143 -22.64 -13.18 -7.03
N PHE A 144 -21.60 -13.56 -7.76
CA PHE A 144 -21.62 -13.65 -9.23
C PHE A 144 -21.03 -14.98 -9.67
N ASP A 145 -21.62 -15.64 -10.66
CA ASP A 145 -21.12 -16.92 -11.17
C ASP A 145 -19.99 -16.74 -12.20
N ARG A 146 -19.89 -15.54 -12.78
CA ARG A 146 -18.99 -15.20 -13.87
C ARG A 146 -18.47 -13.77 -13.74
N VAL A 147 -17.30 -13.55 -14.33
CA VAL A 147 -16.77 -12.22 -14.63
C VAL A 147 -16.18 -12.20 -16.03
N ILE A 148 -16.28 -11.06 -16.70
CA ILE A 148 -15.60 -10.81 -17.97
C ILE A 148 -14.56 -9.71 -17.73
N PRO A 149 -13.26 -10.04 -17.69
CA PRO A 149 -12.21 -9.07 -17.43
C PRO A 149 -11.94 -8.22 -18.67
N ALA A 150 -11.48 -6.98 -18.46
CA ALA A 150 -11.16 -6.03 -19.53
C ALA A 150 -10.24 -6.61 -20.62
N ASP A 151 -9.26 -7.43 -20.25
CA ASP A 151 -8.24 -7.99 -21.16
C ASP A 151 -8.67 -9.29 -21.85
N LYS A 152 -9.83 -9.89 -21.53
CA LYS A 152 -10.30 -11.15 -22.11
C LYS A 152 -11.80 -11.13 -22.46
N PRO A 153 -12.24 -10.32 -23.45
CA PRO A 153 -13.65 -10.11 -23.80
C PRO A 153 -14.46 -11.37 -24.17
N GLY A 154 -13.82 -12.48 -24.52
CA GLY A 154 -14.48 -13.74 -24.90
C GLY A 154 -14.41 -14.85 -23.85
N ALA A 155 -13.64 -14.67 -22.79
CA ALA A 155 -13.53 -15.64 -21.71
C ALA A 155 -14.50 -15.20 -20.61
N GLY A 156 -15.74 -15.68 -20.66
CA GLY A 156 -16.54 -15.75 -19.44
C GLY A 156 -15.81 -16.69 -18.49
N ALA A 157 -14.96 -16.13 -17.62
CA ALA A 157 -14.21 -16.93 -16.67
C ALA A 157 -15.20 -17.32 -15.57
N LYS A 158 -15.37 -18.63 -15.35
CA LYS A 158 -15.85 -19.08 -14.05
C LYS A 158 -14.88 -18.54 -13.02
N LEU A 159 -15.40 -17.89 -11.98
CA LEU A 159 -14.58 -17.45 -10.87
C LEU A 159 -13.87 -18.69 -10.30
N PRO A 160 -12.52 -18.71 -10.26
CA PRO A 160 -11.82 -19.70 -9.46
C PRO A 160 -12.32 -19.54 -8.01
N SER A 161 -12.60 -20.65 -7.33
CA SER A 161 -12.96 -20.59 -5.91
C SER A 161 -11.83 -19.99 -5.05
N ASP A 162 -10.58 -20.06 -5.53
CA ASP A 162 -9.40 -19.84 -4.66
C ASP A 162 -8.34 -18.88 -5.27
N ALA A 163 -8.57 -18.29 -6.45
CA ALA A 163 -7.58 -17.46 -7.12
C ALA A 163 -8.10 -16.04 -7.43
N PRO A 164 -7.44 -14.99 -6.92
CA PRO A 164 -7.86 -13.61 -7.14
C PRO A 164 -7.73 -13.25 -8.63
N LEU A 165 -8.87 -12.95 -9.26
CA LEU A 165 -8.96 -12.47 -10.64
C LEU A 165 -8.52 -11.00 -10.72
N ARG A 166 -7.23 -10.78 -10.93
CA ARG A 166 -6.65 -9.43 -11.03
C ARG A 166 -6.96 -8.77 -12.36
N CYS A 167 -8.11 -8.11 -12.42
CA CYS A 167 -8.52 -7.34 -13.57
C CYS A 167 -8.01 -5.90 -13.40
N LYS A 168 -7.27 -5.40 -14.38
CA LYS A 168 -6.80 -4.00 -14.37
C LYS A 168 -7.87 -3.12 -15.02
N ASN A 169 -8.21 -2.03 -14.35
CA ASN A 169 -9.05 -0.92 -14.82
C ASN A 169 -10.55 -1.19 -14.80
N TRP A 170 -11.03 -2.37 -15.22
CA TRP A 170 -12.47 -2.69 -15.17
C TRP A 170 -12.82 -4.17 -15.35
N VAL A 171 -14.05 -4.51 -14.94
CA VAL A 171 -14.71 -5.82 -15.15
C VAL A 171 -16.17 -5.63 -15.54
N LEU A 172 -16.73 -6.60 -16.26
CA LEU A 172 -18.17 -6.75 -16.42
C LEU A 172 -18.67 -7.91 -15.55
N LEU A 173 -19.67 -7.61 -14.72
CA LEU A 173 -20.40 -8.55 -13.88
C LEU A 173 -21.74 -8.87 -14.57
N PRO A 174 -21.81 -9.94 -15.38
CA PRO A 174 -23.02 -10.29 -16.12
C PRO A 174 -24.14 -10.80 -15.20
N GLN A 175 -25.37 -10.53 -15.62
CA GLN A 175 -26.64 -11.03 -15.09
C GLN A 175 -27.46 -11.62 -16.27
N SER A 176 -28.67 -12.16 -16.03
CA SER A 176 -29.39 -12.97 -17.04
C SER A 176 -29.52 -12.29 -18.40
N ASP A 177 -29.89 -11.00 -18.41
CA ASP A 177 -30.19 -10.22 -19.62
C ASP A 177 -29.46 -8.86 -19.65
N SER A 178 -28.53 -8.64 -18.72
CA SER A 178 -27.91 -7.36 -18.41
C SER A 178 -26.59 -7.56 -17.67
N GLY A 179 -25.96 -6.49 -17.20
CA GLY A 179 -24.78 -6.59 -16.35
C GLY A 179 -24.36 -5.23 -15.80
N THR A 180 -23.45 -5.28 -14.83
CA THR A 180 -22.83 -4.08 -14.28
C THR A 180 -21.35 -4.04 -14.67
N ALA A 181 -20.96 -2.98 -15.36
CA ALA A 181 -19.57 -2.64 -15.57
C ALA A 181 -19.04 -1.94 -14.32
N VAL A 182 -17.95 -2.47 -13.77
CA VAL A 182 -17.24 -1.88 -12.64
C VAL A 182 -15.86 -1.43 -13.13
N TYR A 183 -15.63 -0.13 -13.14
CA TYR A 183 -14.36 0.51 -13.43
C TYR A 183 -13.64 0.76 -12.11
N THR A 184 -12.33 0.58 -12.03
CA THR A 184 -11.60 0.87 -10.80
C THR A 184 -10.12 1.17 -11.03
N ASN A 185 -9.56 2.04 -10.19
CA ASN A 185 -8.11 2.21 -10.10
C ASN A 185 -7.43 1.15 -9.19
N GLY A 186 -8.21 0.46 -8.34
CA GLY A 186 -7.78 -0.60 -7.42
C GLY A 186 -7.65 -1.99 -8.06
N ILE A 187 -7.60 -3.03 -7.22
CA ILE A 187 -7.62 -4.43 -7.65
C ILE A 187 -9.01 -5.03 -7.41
N VAL A 188 -9.53 -5.68 -8.45
CA VAL A 188 -10.69 -6.57 -8.29
C VAL A 188 -10.20 -7.94 -7.85
N GLY A 189 -10.84 -8.52 -6.83
CA GLY A 189 -10.66 -9.90 -6.41
C GLY A 189 -12.00 -10.53 -6.03
N PHE A 190 -11.99 -11.77 -5.54
CA PHE A 190 -13.21 -12.51 -5.18
C PHE A 190 -12.99 -13.35 -3.91
N ASP A 191 -13.98 -13.36 -3.02
CA ASP A 191 -14.10 -14.26 -1.87
C ASP A 191 -15.41 -15.04 -2.03
N ASP A 192 -15.40 -16.38 -2.10
CA ASP A 192 -16.63 -17.19 -2.18
C ASP A 192 -17.66 -16.68 -3.21
N GLN A 193 -17.18 -16.24 -4.39
CA GLN A 193 -17.97 -15.62 -5.49
C GLN A 193 -18.44 -14.17 -5.28
N SER A 194 -18.18 -13.56 -4.12
CA SER A 194 -18.39 -12.14 -3.89
C SER A 194 -17.19 -11.33 -4.39
N PRO A 195 -17.35 -10.45 -5.41
CA PRO A 195 -16.29 -9.57 -5.84
C PRO A 195 -15.95 -8.58 -4.73
N TYR A 196 -14.68 -8.21 -4.67
CA TYR A 196 -14.24 -7.04 -3.92
C TYR A 196 -13.35 -6.16 -4.77
N VAL A 197 -13.30 -4.88 -4.40
CA VAL A 197 -12.33 -3.92 -4.91
C VAL A 197 -11.46 -3.49 -3.74
N GLU A 198 -10.18 -3.83 -3.75
CA GLU A 198 -9.23 -3.47 -2.70
C GLU A 198 -8.35 -2.29 -3.11
N ALA A 199 -8.00 -1.47 -2.12
CA ALA A 199 -6.94 -0.49 -2.24
C ALA A 199 -5.63 -1.23 -2.47
N LEU A 200 -4.75 -0.59 -3.23
CA LEU A 200 -3.40 -1.06 -3.39
C LEU A 200 -2.50 -0.31 -2.41
N PRO A 201 -1.72 -0.98 -1.54
CA PRO A 201 -1.66 -2.43 -1.25
C PRO A 201 -2.80 -3.03 -0.42
N LYS A 202 -3.00 -4.35 -0.56
CA LYS A 202 -3.75 -5.19 0.41
C LYS A 202 -3.27 -4.95 1.84
N TYR A 203 -2.00 -4.61 2.01
CA TYR A 203 -1.39 -4.31 3.29
C TYR A 203 -0.35 -3.22 3.13
N ARG A 204 -0.69 -2.01 3.57
CA ARG A 204 0.25 -0.90 3.62
C ARG A 204 0.27 -0.31 5.02
N TYR A 205 1.44 0.14 5.40
CA TYR A 205 1.55 1.09 6.49
C TYR A 205 1.22 2.48 5.98
N LEU A 206 0.09 3.04 6.44
CA LEU A 206 -0.20 4.45 6.22
C LEU A 206 0.67 5.31 7.14
N ARG A 207 1.30 6.34 6.58
CA ARG A 207 2.15 7.29 7.30
C ARG A 207 1.67 8.73 7.12
N GLY A 208 1.50 9.47 8.20
CA GLY A 208 1.13 10.88 8.15
C GLY A 208 -0.12 11.12 7.30
N GLU A 209 -0.06 12.03 6.33
CA GLU A 209 -1.18 12.36 5.42
C GLU A 209 -1.36 11.37 4.25
N GLU A 210 -0.70 10.20 4.28
CA GLU A 210 -0.91 9.17 3.26
C GLU A 210 -2.34 8.62 3.29
N THR A 211 -2.82 8.25 2.10
CA THR A 211 -4.17 7.75 1.88
C THR A 211 -4.13 6.38 1.19
N LEU A 212 -5.07 5.50 1.55
CA LEU A 212 -5.41 4.33 0.74
C LEU A 212 -6.67 4.67 -0.05
N ASP A 213 -6.48 4.97 -1.32
CA ASP A 213 -7.55 5.40 -2.21
C ASP A 213 -8.08 4.26 -3.07
N ILE A 214 -9.40 4.16 -3.14
CA ILE A 214 -10.12 3.29 -4.08
C ILE A 214 -11.07 4.16 -4.87
N GLY A 215 -10.87 4.20 -6.17
CA GLY A 215 -11.80 4.77 -7.12
C GLY A 215 -12.59 3.67 -7.80
N ILE A 216 -13.92 3.82 -7.86
CA ILE A 216 -14.84 2.89 -8.53
C ILE A 216 -15.80 3.69 -9.41
N GLY A 217 -16.07 3.21 -10.61
CA GLY A 217 -17.16 3.68 -11.47
C GLY A 217 -18.12 2.55 -11.77
N PHE A 218 -19.42 2.83 -11.76
CA PHE A 218 -20.46 1.86 -12.09
C PHE A 218 -21.23 2.33 -13.32
N ALA A 219 -21.47 1.41 -14.24
CA ALA A 219 -22.36 1.61 -15.36
C ALA A 219 -23.18 0.35 -15.64
N ASN A 220 -24.46 0.53 -15.94
CA ASN A 220 -25.27 -0.50 -16.56
C ASN A 220 -24.70 -0.84 -17.95
N ALA A 221 -24.50 -2.13 -18.24
CA ALA A 221 -24.00 -2.59 -19.52
C ALA A 221 -24.52 -3.99 -19.84
N ARG A 222 -25.25 -4.14 -20.95
CA ARG A 222 -25.83 -5.42 -21.38
C ARG A 222 -24.78 -6.39 -21.88
N HIS A 223 -23.70 -5.86 -22.42
CA HIS A 223 -22.60 -6.65 -22.96
C HIS A 223 -21.28 -5.89 -22.91
N TYR A 224 -20.19 -6.61 -23.14
CA TYR A 224 -18.82 -6.07 -23.06
C TYR A 224 -18.60 -4.79 -23.88
N ALA A 225 -19.17 -4.69 -25.09
CA ALA A 225 -18.99 -3.50 -25.93
C ALA A 225 -19.62 -2.22 -25.33
N GLU A 226 -20.75 -2.33 -24.63
CA GLU A 226 -21.37 -1.21 -23.91
C GLU A 226 -20.51 -0.82 -22.71
N ALA A 227 -20.05 -1.81 -21.94
CA ALA A 227 -19.16 -1.60 -20.80
C ALA A 227 -17.88 -0.85 -21.20
N LEU A 228 -17.26 -1.26 -22.32
CA LEU A 228 -16.06 -0.61 -22.87
C LEU A 228 -16.35 0.81 -23.38
N ALA A 229 -17.49 1.05 -24.02
CA ALA A 229 -17.89 2.37 -24.49
C ALA A 229 -18.07 3.35 -23.31
N ALA A 230 -18.77 2.92 -22.26
CA ALA A 230 -18.96 3.71 -21.04
C ALA A 230 -17.61 3.96 -20.32
N PHE A 231 -16.71 2.96 -20.26
CA PHE A 231 -15.35 3.16 -19.72
C PHE A 231 -14.58 4.25 -20.48
N ASN A 232 -14.56 4.18 -21.81
CA ASN A 232 -13.83 5.13 -22.64
C ASN A 232 -14.40 6.54 -22.52
N SER A 233 -15.74 6.67 -22.45
CA SER A 233 -16.42 7.94 -22.20
C SER A 233 -16.00 8.56 -20.86
N ALA A 234 -15.98 7.76 -19.79
CA ALA A 234 -15.54 8.19 -18.48
C ALA A 234 -14.05 8.58 -18.48
N ARG A 235 -13.18 7.72 -19.02
CA ARG A 235 -11.73 7.95 -19.06
C ARG A 235 -11.37 9.26 -19.76
N ASN A 236 -12.04 9.60 -20.86
CA ASN A 236 -11.77 10.82 -21.62
C ASN A 236 -12.11 12.11 -20.86
N LYS A 237 -12.93 12.02 -19.80
CA LYS A 237 -13.28 13.17 -18.94
C LYS A 237 -12.34 13.40 -17.77
N SER A 238 -11.29 12.58 -17.63
CA SER A 238 -10.33 12.69 -16.52
C SER A 238 -11.02 12.61 -15.14
N ILE A 239 -11.98 11.70 -15.01
CA ILE A 239 -12.75 11.48 -13.77
C ILE A 239 -11.78 11.11 -12.63
N PRO A 240 -11.80 11.80 -11.47
CA PRO A 240 -10.89 11.55 -10.35
C PRO A 240 -10.86 10.08 -9.90
N ALA A 241 -12.03 9.44 -9.74
CA ALA A 241 -12.13 8.02 -9.37
C ALA A 241 -11.43 7.05 -10.34
N LEU A 242 -11.19 7.46 -11.58
CA LEU A 242 -10.51 6.63 -12.58
C LEU A 242 -9.05 7.04 -12.79
N LYS A 243 -8.60 8.12 -12.15
CA LYS A 243 -7.18 8.45 -12.10
C LYS A 243 -6.53 7.42 -11.17
N ARG A 244 -5.62 6.65 -11.73
CA ARG A 244 -4.46 6.24 -10.94
C ARG A 244 -3.64 7.49 -10.84
N ASP A 245 -3.47 8.00 -9.63
CA ASP A 245 -2.40 8.96 -9.42
C ASP A 245 -1.16 8.32 -10.03
N SER A 246 -0.63 8.95 -11.08
CA SER A 246 0.71 8.62 -11.52
C SER A 246 1.52 8.76 -10.26
N ALA A 247 2.11 7.66 -9.78
CA ALA A 247 2.94 7.64 -8.57
C ALA A 247 3.61 9.00 -8.51
N THR A 248 3.21 9.81 -7.52
CA THR A 248 3.71 11.19 -7.35
C THR A 248 5.19 11.15 -7.65
N THR A 249 5.75 12.13 -8.37
CA THR A 249 7.18 12.09 -8.77
C THR A 249 8.02 11.87 -7.54
N GLN A 250 8.27 10.60 -7.26
CA GLN A 250 8.73 10.14 -5.98
C GLN A 250 10.22 10.23 -6.10
N ASP A 251 10.83 10.95 -5.17
CA ASP A 251 12.28 10.91 -5.09
C ASP A 251 12.66 9.50 -4.67
N TYR A 252 13.23 8.74 -5.60
CA TYR A 252 13.80 7.45 -5.27
C TYR A 252 15.24 7.60 -4.77
N GLY A 253 15.87 8.77 -4.84
CA GLY A 253 17.29 8.94 -4.50
C GLY A 253 18.24 8.26 -5.50
N ALA A 254 19.48 8.01 -5.08
CA ALA A 254 20.51 7.43 -5.95
C ALA A 254 20.25 5.94 -6.27
N PRO A 255 20.58 5.45 -7.48
CA PRO A 255 20.47 4.02 -7.80
C PRO A 255 21.41 3.18 -6.92
N ALA A 256 21.05 1.92 -6.70
CA ALA A 256 21.90 0.96 -6.01
C ALA A 256 23.23 0.75 -6.76
N PRO A 257 24.32 0.40 -6.05
CA PRO A 257 25.58 0.03 -6.68
C PRO A 257 25.41 -1.12 -7.68
N ARG A 258 26.19 -1.09 -8.77
CA ARG A 258 26.08 -2.08 -9.85
C ARG A 258 26.19 -3.51 -9.37
N TRP A 259 27.05 -3.78 -8.39
CA TRP A 259 27.25 -5.13 -7.86
C TRP A 259 25.98 -5.67 -7.16
N LEU A 260 25.15 -4.81 -6.56
CA LEU A 260 23.87 -5.22 -5.95
C LEU A 260 22.79 -5.42 -7.02
N ASN A 261 22.77 -4.60 -8.07
CA ASN A 261 21.76 -4.68 -9.12
C ASN A 261 22.00 -5.83 -10.13
N SER A 262 23.27 -6.15 -10.40
CA SER A 262 23.64 -7.18 -11.39
C SER A 262 23.79 -8.58 -10.82
N ASN A 263 24.06 -8.71 -9.52
CA ASN A 263 24.27 -10.01 -8.89
C ASN A 263 22.97 -10.54 -8.30
N ARG A 264 22.56 -11.74 -8.74
CA ARG A 264 21.33 -12.39 -8.27
C ARG A 264 21.57 -13.45 -7.19
N LYS A 265 22.82 -13.69 -6.80
CA LYS A 265 23.19 -14.67 -5.78
C LYS A 265 23.06 -14.04 -4.39
N ILE A 266 21.83 -13.87 -3.93
CA ILE A 266 21.54 -13.42 -2.57
C ILE A 266 21.36 -14.66 -1.70
N ALA A 267 22.12 -14.72 -0.60
CA ALA A 267 22.04 -15.77 0.41
C ALA A 267 21.75 -15.13 1.78
N GLN A 268 21.07 -15.87 2.65
CA GLN A 268 20.99 -15.48 4.06
C GLN A 268 22.22 -16.01 4.81
N TRP A 269 22.56 -15.37 5.91
CA TRP A 269 23.53 -15.93 6.84
C TRP A 269 23.10 -17.33 7.28
N ASN A 270 24.03 -18.28 7.31
CA ASN A 270 23.84 -19.72 7.51
C ASN A 270 23.32 -20.53 6.30
N ASP A 271 23.00 -19.90 5.16
CA ASP A 271 22.81 -20.66 3.90
C ASP A 271 24.14 -21.20 3.37
N ASP A 272 24.07 -22.04 2.33
CA ASP A 272 25.23 -22.41 1.51
C ASP A 272 25.77 -21.17 0.76
N ILE A 273 26.78 -20.52 1.34
CA ILE A 273 27.39 -19.31 0.78
C ILE A 273 28.35 -19.69 -0.34
N SER A 274 27.95 -19.39 -1.58
CA SER A 274 28.81 -19.53 -2.76
C SER A 274 29.78 -18.35 -2.92
N ALA A 275 30.85 -18.55 -3.71
CA ALA A 275 31.71 -17.44 -4.11
C ALA A 275 30.91 -16.34 -4.83
N ASP A 276 31.29 -15.10 -4.55
CA ASP A 276 30.63 -13.88 -5.03
C ASP A 276 29.18 -13.68 -4.55
N SER A 277 28.69 -14.43 -3.56
CA SER A 277 27.34 -14.22 -3.02
C SER A 277 27.23 -12.88 -2.27
N ILE A 278 26.05 -12.26 -2.34
CA ILE A 278 25.63 -11.19 -1.42
C ILE A 278 24.97 -11.87 -0.23
N VAL A 279 25.58 -11.80 0.94
CA VAL A 279 25.09 -12.45 2.15
C VAL A 279 24.44 -11.39 3.03
N VAL A 280 23.12 -11.53 3.25
CA VAL A 280 22.34 -10.66 4.14
C VAL A 280 22.12 -11.32 5.49
N GLY A 281 21.90 -10.52 6.53
CA GLY A 281 21.68 -11.09 7.87
C GLY A 281 22.98 -11.43 8.62
N VAL A 282 24.14 -10.95 8.16
CA VAL A 282 25.43 -11.27 8.77
C VAL A 282 25.49 -10.67 10.19
N PRO A 283 25.90 -11.43 11.23
CA PRO A 283 26.12 -10.86 12.56
C PRO A 283 27.25 -9.83 12.53
N ALA A 284 27.21 -8.87 13.46
CA ALA A 284 28.18 -7.77 13.55
C ALA A 284 29.55 -8.19 14.15
N GLU A 285 30.10 -9.30 13.66
CA GLU A 285 31.37 -9.88 14.10
C GLU A 285 32.38 -9.85 12.95
N ARG A 286 33.62 -9.42 13.25
CA ARG A 286 34.69 -9.27 12.25
C ARG A 286 34.97 -10.58 11.52
N SER A 287 35.06 -11.67 12.27
CA SER A 287 35.38 -13.01 11.74
C SER A 287 34.32 -13.50 10.73
N HIS A 288 33.05 -13.15 10.93
CA HIS A 288 31.97 -13.50 10.00
C HIS A 288 32.05 -12.68 8.70
N ILE A 289 32.33 -11.39 8.82
CA ILE A 289 32.51 -10.48 7.68
C ILE A 289 33.72 -10.90 6.84
N GLU A 290 34.86 -11.18 7.48
CA GLU A 290 36.10 -11.60 6.81
C GLU A 290 35.90 -12.93 6.07
N LYS A 291 35.26 -13.92 6.69
CA LYS A 291 34.94 -15.21 6.05
C LYS A 291 34.16 -15.04 4.74
N ILE A 292 33.20 -14.13 4.67
CA ILE A 292 32.44 -13.88 3.44
C ILE A 292 33.33 -13.23 2.37
N ARG A 293 34.13 -12.23 2.78
CA ARG A 293 34.99 -11.47 1.86
C ARG A 293 36.13 -12.29 1.30
N GLU A 294 36.72 -13.20 2.09
CA GLU A 294 37.76 -14.14 1.64
C GLU A 294 37.25 -15.06 0.51
N ASN A 295 35.94 -15.30 0.45
CA ASN A 295 35.28 -16.05 -0.63
C ASN A 295 34.80 -15.14 -1.79
N GLY A 296 35.24 -13.89 -1.85
CA GLY A 296 34.82 -12.91 -2.87
C GLY A 296 33.40 -12.37 -2.67
N GLY A 297 32.72 -12.75 -1.59
CA GLY A 297 31.35 -12.34 -1.30
C GLY A 297 31.22 -10.89 -0.79
N LYS A 298 29.97 -10.46 -0.64
CA LYS A 298 29.57 -9.18 -0.06
C LYS A 298 28.84 -9.41 1.25
N ALA A 299 29.34 -8.83 2.35
CA ALA A 299 28.77 -9.02 3.68
C ALA A 299 27.84 -7.84 4.05
N ILE A 300 26.56 -8.12 4.23
CA ILE A 300 25.56 -7.14 4.68
C ILE A 300 25.13 -7.47 6.11
N VAL A 301 25.55 -6.64 7.06
CA VAL A 301 25.35 -6.87 8.48
C VAL A 301 23.94 -6.45 8.90
N ARG A 302 23.23 -7.31 9.63
CA ARG A 302 21.88 -7.00 10.15
C ARG A 302 21.98 -6.28 11.49
N ILE A 303 21.25 -5.17 11.58
CA ILE A 303 21.07 -4.39 12.82
C ILE A 303 19.58 -4.16 13.01
N ASP A 304 19.04 -4.63 14.13
CA ASP A 304 17.68 -4.31 14.55
C ASP A 304 17.69 -2.94 15.21
N ILE A 305 16.92 -2.00 14.65
CA ILE A 305 16.88 -0.61 15.14
C ILE A 305 15.56 -0.29 15.87
N THR A 306 14.67 -1.29 16.01
CA THR A 306 13.35 -1.11 16.63
C THR A 306 13.03 -2.13 17.72
N HIS A 307 13.85 -3.18 17.88
CA HIS A 307 13.69 -4.19 18.94
C HIS A 307 15.04 -4.60 19.51
N PHE A 308 15.38 -4.09 20.70
CA PHE A 308 16.63 -4.43 21.37
C PHE A 308 16.48 -5.65 22.26
N ALA A 309 17.38 -6.61 22.09
CA ALA A 309 17.42 -7.84 22.87
C ALA A 309 17.65 -7.54 24.36
N ASN A 310 16.94 -8.27 25.22
CA ASN A 310 17.12 -8.25 26.66
C ASN A 310 17.14 -9.70 27.21
N PRO A 311 18.28 -10.21 27.70
CA PRO A 311 19.55 -9.52 27.91
C PRO A 311 20.28 -9.21 26.59
N TYR A 312 21.00 -8.08 26.58
CA TYR A 312 21.83 -7.66 25.46
C TYR A 312 23.11 -8.51 25.38
N LYS A 313 23.51 -8.88 24.16
CA LYS A 313 24.78 -9.57 23.89
C LYS A 313 25.72 -8.63 23.12
N PRO A 314 26.88 -8.26 23.68
CA PRO A 314 27.89 -7.47 22.97
C PRO A 314 28.38 -8.16 21.68
N THR A 315 28.83 -7.33 20.74
CA THR A 315 29.38 -7.74 19.43
C THR A 315 30.67 -6.97 19.16
N ASP A 316 31.46 -7.37 18.16
CA ASP A 316 32.63 -6.59 17.76
C ASP A 316 32.31 -5.13 17.35
N ALA A 317 31.09 -4.87 16.85
CA ALA A 317 30.65 -3.51 16.49
C ALA A 317 30.12 -2.70 17.67
N ASP A 318 29.77 -3.36 18.77
CA ASP A 318 29.29 -2.74 20.00
C ASP A 318 29.83 -3.48 21.24
N PRO A 319 31.15 -3.39 21.48
CA PRO A 319 31.81 -4.13 22.56
C PRO A 319 31.40 -3.61 23.95
N ASP A 320 31.08 -2.33 24.05
CA ASP A 320 30.71 -1.67 25.30
C ASP A 320 29.22 -1.83 25.63
N GLY A 321 28.44 -2.36 24.68
CA GLY A 321 26.98 -2.50 24.81
C GLY A 321 26.28 -1.16 24.91
N LEU A 322 26.62 -0.25 23.98
CA LEU A 322 25.96 1.03 23.78
C LEU A 322 24.45 0.87 23.61
N LEU A 323 23.99 -0.22 22.97
CA LEU A 323 22.56 -0.50 22.76
C LEU A 323 21.94 -1.35 23.88
N ASN A 324 22.62 -1.52 25.01
CA ASN A 324 22.09 -2.29 26.13
C ASN A 324 21.01 -1.50 26.89
N MET A 325 19.74 -1.89 26.70
CA MET A 325 18.58 -1.27 27.35
C MET A 325 18.55 -1.43 28.88
N GLU A 326 19.32 -2.34 29.48
CA GLU A 326 19.49 -2.40 30.93
C GLU A 326 20.35 -1.25 31.45
N LYS A 327 21.34 -0.81 30.65
CA LYS A 327 22.19 0.35 30.95
C LYS A 327 21.48 1.67 30.64
N HIS A 328 20.55 1.64 29.68
CA HIS A 328 19.81 2.80 29.19
C HIS A 328 18.29 2.61 29.29
N PRO A 329 17.74 2.41 30.51
CA PRO A 329 16.30 2.21 30.70
C PRO A 329 15.43 3.39 30.25
N GLU A 330 16.00 4.60 30.21
CA GLU A 330 15.37 5.83 29.75
C GLU A 330 15.02 5.81 28.25
N TRP A 331 15.72 4.98 27.46
CA TRP A 331 15.46 4.85 26.02
C TRP A 331 14.24 3.99 25.69
N ALA A 332 13.62 3.33 26.66
CA ALA A 332 12.46 2.48 26.41
C ALA A 332 11.23 3.30 25.97
N CYS A 333 10.51 2.81 24.97
CA CYS A 333 9.21 3.36 24.60
C CYS A 333 8.19 3.08 25.73
N ILE A 334 7.45 4.10 26.11
CA ILE A 334 6.47 4.07 27.20
C ILE A 334 5.06 4.02 26.60
N ALA A 335 4.23 3.11 27.09
CA ALA A 335 2.83 2.99 26.70
C ALA A 335 1.93 4.01 27.43
N LYS A 336 0.68 4.14 26.97
CA LYS A 336 -0.31 5.08 27.53
C LYS A 336 -0.69 4.78 28.99
N ASP A 337 -0.35 3.60 29.49
CA ASP A 337 -0.54 3.20 30.90
C ASP A 337 0.72 3.41 31.75
N GLY A 338 1.80 3.96 31.17
CA GLY A 338 3.08 4.21 31.83
C GLY A 338 4.03 2.99 31.85
N SER A 339 3.62 1.85 31.31
CA SER A 339 4.47 0.65 31.22
C SER A 339 5.47 0.73 30.06
N ARG A 340 6.51 -0.12 30.08
CA ARG A 340 7.46 -0.25 28.97
C ARG A 340 6.86 -1.10 27.85
N LYS A 341 6.99 -0.65 26.61
CA LYS A 341 6.61 -1.45 25.44
C LYS A 341 7.65 -2.54 25.17
N THR A 342 7.16 -3.75 24.97
CA THR A 342 7.97 -4.93 24.66
C THR A 342 7.34 -5.69 23.50
N ALA A 343 8.18 -6.39 22.73
CA ALA A 343 7.76 -7.37 21.74
C ALA A 343 8.43 -8.70 22.10
N GLY A 344 7.69 -9.60 22.75
CA GLY A 344 8.28 -10.78 23.37
C GLY A 344 9.29 -10.39 24.46
N SER A 345 10.53 -10.85 24.35
CA SER A 345 11.63 -10.48 25.26
C SER A 345 12.36 -9.20 24.87
N GLN A 346 12.05 -8.61 23.72
CA GLN A 346 12.74 -7.41 23.23
C GLN A 346 12.06 -6.14 23.74
N VAL A 347 12.86 -5.09 23.98
CA VAL A 347 12.37 -3.76 24.35
C VAL A 347 12.24 -2.91 23.09
N VAL A 348 11.08 -2.26 22.94
CA VAL A 348 10.84 -1.29 21.86
C VAL A 348 11.40 0.08 22.32
N PRO A 349 12.28 0.74 21.55
CA PRO A 349 12.87 1.99 21.95
C PRO A 349 12.02 3.22 21.59
N CYS A 350 12.27 4.31 22.29
CA CYS A 350 11.80 5.65 21.97
C CYS A 350 12.83 6.35 21.07
N LEU A 351 12.55 6.48 19.78
CA LEU A 351 13.48 7.10 18.81
C LEU A 351 13.52 8.63 18.92
N HIS A 352 12.71 9.23 19.79
CA HIS A 352 12.85 10.64 20.16
C HIS A 352 14.11 10.92 20.98
N GLN A 353 14.74 9.91 21.57
CA GLN A 353 15.97 10.07 22.39
C GLN A 353 17.19 10.33 21.48
N PRO A 354 17.81 11.52 21.52
CA PRO A 354 18.97 11.85 20.69
C PRO A 354 20.15 10.91 20.93
N GLU A 355 20.43 10.56 22.18
CA GLU A 355 21.56 9.74 22.60
C GLU A 355 21.44 8.31 22.08
N LEU A 356 20.22 7.76 22.04
CA LEU A 356 19.97 6.46 21.40
C LEU A 356 20.31 6.50 19.90
N ARG A 357 19.90 7.55 19.19
CA ARG A 357 20.19 7.68 17.75
C ARG A 357 21.69 7.83 17.50
N GLU A 358 22.37 8.59 18.34
CA GLU A 358 23.83 8.71 18.29
C GLU A 358 24.53 7.37 18.55
N ALA A 359 24.05 6.60 19.55
CA ALA A 359 24.54 5.25 19.82
C ALA A 359 24.33 4.32 18.61
N LEU A 360 23.14 4.34 17.99
CA LEU A 360 22.84 3.58 16.77
C LEU A 360 23.76 3.97 15.61
N LEU A 361 23.95 5.26 15.35
CA LEU A 361 24.87 5.74 14.31
C LEU A 361 26.31 5.32 14.58
N THR A 362 26.72 5.31 15.85
CA THR A 362 28.05 4.85 16.29
C THR A 362 28.23 3.36 15.99
N VAL A 363 27.26 2.52 16.37
CA VAL A 363 27.30 1.08 16.08
C VAL A 363 27.32 0.81 14.57
N ILE A 364 26.52 1.54 13.78
CA ILE A 364 26.54 1.44 12.32
C ILE A 364 27.91 1.83 11.77
N CYS A 365 28.53 2.91 12.26
CA CYS A 365 29.88 3.30 11.86
C CYS A 365 30.90 2.20 12.17
N ASN A 366 30.81 1.60 13.37
CA ASN A 366 31.67 0.49 13.78
C ASN A 366 31.50 -0.73 12.86
N VAL A 367 30.27 -1.13 12.53
CA VAL A 367 29.99 -2.19 11.54
C VAL A 367 30.69 -1.93 10.21
N MET A 368 30.63 -0.71 9.71
CA MET A 368 31.31 -0.34 8.47
C MET A 368 32.85 -0.39 8.61
N ASN A 369 33.39 0.02 9.76
CA ASN A 369 34.82 -0.07 10.10
C ASN A 369 35.32 -1.52 10.27
N LEU A 370 34.45 -2.47 10.57
CA LEU A 370 34.77 -3.90 10.51
C LEU A 370 34.95 -4.42 9.08
N GLY A 371 34.61 -3.62 8.05
CA GLY A 371 34.80 -3.97 6.64
C GLY A 371 33.54 -4.47 5.94
N ALA A 372 32.36 -4.31 6.55
CA ALA A 372 31.08 -4.66 5.92
C ALA A 372 30.88 -3.94 4.57
N ASP A 373 30.20 -4.58 3.63
CA ASP A 373 29.81 -3.98 2.35
C ASP A 373 28.50 -3.20 2.46
N GLY A 374 27.77 -3.35 3.57
CA GLY A 374 26.60 -2.57 3.88
C GLY A 374 25.89 -3.05 5.14
N VAL A 375 24.74 -2.44 5.41
CA VAL A 375 23.88 -2.76 6.54
C VAL A 375 22.46 -3.10 6.07
N LEU A 376 21.85 -4.05 6.75
CA LEU A 376 20.43 -4.34 6.71
C LEU A 376 19.81 -3.81 8.01
N LEU A 377 19.00 -2.76 7.89
CA LEU A 377 18.22 -2.25 9.00
C LEU A 377 16.95 -3.10 9.11
N ASP A 378 16.81 -3.78 10.23
CA ASP A 378 15.64 -4.62 10.47
C ASP A 378 14.56 -3.88 11.28
N GLY A 379 13.32 -4.35 11.12
CA GLY A 379 12.17 -3.82 11.84
C GLY A 379 11.79 -2.40 11.40
N VAL A 380 12.04 -2.02 10.14
CA VAL A 380 11.78 -0.67 9.61
C VAL A 380 10.30 -0.51 9.23
N PHE A 381 9.45 -0.64 10.24
CA PHE A 381 8.01 -0.49 10.16
C PHE A 381 7.57 0.68 11.05
N PRO A 382 6.35 1.22 10.89
CA PRO A 382 5.83 2.19 11.83
C PRO A 382 5.95 1.70 13.27
N ILE A 383 6.43 2.59 14.14
CA ILE A 383 6.71 2.26 15.53
C ILE A 383 5.62 2.87 16.40
N PRO A 384 5.12 2.16 17.43
CA PRO A 384 4.17 2.72 18.36
C PRO A 384 4.66 4.02 19.01
N GLU A 385 3.75 4.97 19.20
CA GLU A 385 4.05 6.24 19.87
C GLU A 385 4.47 6.06 21.33
N CYS A 386 5.32 6.96 21.82
CA CYS A 386 5.84 6.94 23.18
C CYS A 386 5.13 7.98 24.06
N SER A 387 4.66 7.59 25.25
CA SER A 387 4.09 8.48 26.26
C SER A 387 5.11 8.91 27.32
N GLY A 388 6.41 8.75 27.09
CA GLY A 388 7.46 9.00 28.09
C GLY A 388 7.37 10.35 28.82
N PRO A 389 7.11 11.47 28.12
CA PRO A 389 6.93 12.78 28.75
C PRO A 389 5.73 12.86 29.72
N GLU A 390 4.65 12.13 29.47
CA GLU A 390 3.44 12.16 30.31
C GLU A 390 3.66 11.50 31.68
N PHE A 391 4.70 10.66 31.78
CA PHE A 391 5.05 9.89 32.98
C PHE A 391 6.41 10.30 33.58
N ASP A 392 6.92 11.48 33.20
CA ASP A 392 8.23 12.01 33.62
C ASP A 392 9.38 10.99 33.44
N LYS A 393 9.35 10.20 32.36
CA LYS A 393 10.38 9.19 32.07
C LYS A 393 11.53 9.71 31.22
N HIS A 394 11.20 10.52 30.21
CA HIS A 394 12.15 11.21 29.34
C HIS A 394 11.42 12.30 28.55
N GLU A 395 12.17 13.21 27.94
CA GLU A 395 11.64 14.27 27.08
C GLU A 395 11.67 13.87 25.60
N HIS A 396 10.79 14.47 24.79
CA HIS A 396 10.83 14.37 23.34
C HIS A 396 11.38 15.66 22.75
N ALA A 397 12.51 15.59 22.06
CA ALA A 397 13.15 16.76 21.45
C ALA A 397 12.23 17.50 20.47
N ASN A 398 11.31 16.79 19.82
CA ASN A 398 10.24 17.37 19.01
C ASN A 398 8.91 16.67 19.31
N SER A 399 8.09 17.29 20.17
CA SER A 399 6.79 16.76 20.60
C SER A 399 5.73 16.69 19.49
N LYS A 400 5.99 17.28 18.31
CA LYS A 400 5.09 17.18 17.15
C LYS A 400 5.44 16.04 16.21
N ALA A 401 6.65 15.51 16.29
CA ALA A 401 7.07 14.38 15.47
C ALA A 401 6.59 13.08 16.11
N SER A 402 6.06 12.18 15.30
CA SER A 402 5.74 10.81 15.70
C SER A 402 7.04 10.01 15.91
N ASN A 403 6.95 8.88 16.61
CA ASN A 403 8.08 7.95 16.73
C ASN A 403 8.47 7.37 15.34
N THR A 404 7.49 7.25 14.43
CA THR A 404 7.74 6.87 13.04
C THR A 404 8.46 7.95 12.24
N ASP A 405 8.17 9.24 12.46
CA ASP A 405 8.93 10.34 11.85
C ASP A 405 10.40 10.31 12.30
N GLN A 406 10.65 9.95 13.56
CA GLN A 406 12.02 9.77 14.05
C GLN A 406 12.71 8.56 13.43
N LEU A 407 12.00 7.46 13.18
CA LEU A 407 12.53 6.32 12.41
C LEU A 407 12.95 6.74 11.00
N ASP A 408 12.13 7.53 10.31
CA ASP A 408 12.42 7.98 8.96
C ASP A 408 13.65 8.90 8.92
N ASN A 409 13.77 9.79 9.90
CA ASN A 409 14.96 10.62 10.08
C ASN A 409 16.20 9.77 10.36
N LEU A 410 16.10 8.77 11.24
CA LEU A 410 17.19 7.85 11.53
C LEU A 410 17.62 7.06 10.28
N CYS A 411 16.68 6.55 9.48
CA CYS A 411 16.99 5.86 8.23
C CYS A 411 17.75 6.78 7.26
N ARG A 412 17.34 8.06 7.16
CA ARG A 412 18.04 9.07 6.35
C ARG A 412 19.45 9.35 6.86
N GLU A 413 19.64 9.46 8.17
CA GLU A 413 20.95 9.68 8.79
C GLU A 413 21.88 8.49 8.58
N ILE A 414 21.38 7.27 8.79
CA ILE A 414 22.12 6.03 8.53
C ILE A 414 22.53 5.93 7.06
N TYR A 415 21.61 6.19 6.12
CA TYR A 415 21.93 6.18 4.69
C TYR A 415 23.06 7.17 4.36
N LYS A 416 22.95 8.41 4.84
CA LYS A 416 24.00 9.43 4.66
C LYS A 416 25.33 8.98 5.24
N LEU A 417 25.34 8.42 6.45
CA LEU A 417 26.54 7.91 7.10
C LEU A 417 27.19 6.81 6.27
N VAL A 418 26.44 5.77 5.88
CA VAL A 418 26.95 4.67 5.07
C VAL A 418 27.53 5.17 3.73
N LYS A 419 26.84 6.10 3.07
CA LYS A 419 27.32 6.69 1.81
C LYS A 419 28.53 7.60 1.98
N SER A 420 28.70 8.23 3.14
CA SER A 420 29.90 9.02 3.44
C SER A 420 31.15 8.15 3.60
N ILE A 421 30.99 6.90 4.05
CA ILE A 421 32.07 5.93 4.18
C ILE A 421 32.45 5.35 2.81
N GLY A 422 31.46 5.10 1.95
CA GLY A 422 31.72 4.70 0.57
C GLY A 422 30.46 4.70 -0.28
N GLN A 423 30.56 5.24 -1.50
CA GLN A 423 29.44 5.27 -2.45
C GLN A 423 29.02 3.86 -2.93
N ASP A 424 29.94 2.90 -2.85
CA ASP A 424 29.74 1.50 -3.16
C ASP A 424 29.12 0.69 -2.00
N LYS A 425 29.04 1.27 -0.80
CA LYS A 425 28.40 0.65 0.38
C LYS A 425 26.88 0.74 0.27
N VAL A 426 26.17 -0.21 0.87
CA VAL A 426 24.70 -0.28 0.75
C VAL A 426 23.96 -0.16 2.07
N THR A 427 22.78 0.44 2.01
CA THR A 427 21.78 0.38 3.07
C THR A 427 20.55 -0.36 2.53
N LEU A 428 20.22 -1.47 3.16
CA LEU A 428 19.00 -2.23 2.91
C LEU A 428 18.02 -2.03 4.06
N LEU A 429 16.72 -1.93 3.77
CA LEU A 429 15.69 -1.79 4.79
C LEU A 429 14.75 -2.99 4.76
N ASN A 430 14.56 -3.68 5.89
CA ASN A 430 13.43 -4.59 6.04
C ASN A 430 12.19 -3.78 6.42
N SER A 431 11.56 -3.21 5.40
CA SER A 431 10.42 -2.31 5.53
C SER A 431 9.16 -2.83 4.84
N GLY A 432 9.23 -3.97 4.15
CA GLY A 432 8.10 -4.51 3.39
C GLY A 432 7.67 -3.62 2.22
N GLY A 433 8.58 -2.84 1.63
CA GLY A 433 8.32 -2.05 0.42
C GLY A 433 7.64 -0.69 0.64
N ILE A 434 7.87 -0.05 1.79
CA ILE A 434 7.36 1.30 2.06
C ILE A 434 7.98 2.31 1.10
N GLY A 435 7.14 2.91 0.24
CA GLY A 435 7.58 3.80 -0.82
C GLY A 435 8.39 5.00 -0.32
N SER A 436 7.91 5.70 0.71
CA SER A 436 8.54 6.93 1.21
C SER A 436 9.98 6.75 1.71
N LEU A 437 10.44 5.51 1.90
CA LEU A 437 11.81 5.18 2.32
C LEU A 437 12.80 4.93 1.17
N TRP A 438 12.33 4.84 -0.09
CA TRP A 438 13.22 4.67 -1.25
C TRP A 438 14.39 5.66 -1.36
N PRO A 439 14.23 6.97 -1.07
CA PRO A 439 15.36 7.90 -1.15
C PRO A 439 16.44 7.65 -0.09
N PHE A 440 16.18 6.82 0.92
CA PHE A 440 17.07 6.55 2.06
C PHE A 440 17.59 5.10 2.08
N CYS A 441 17.56 4.40 0.95
CA CYS A 441 18.10 3.04 0.84
C CYS A 441 18.55 2.69 -0.58
N ASP A 442 19.36 1.65 -0.73
CA ASP A 442 19.72 1.06 -2.03
C ASP A 442 18.76 -0.07 -2.42
N GLY A 443 18.21 -0.73 -1.41
CA GLY A 443 17.20 -1.76 -1.59
C GLY A 443 16.29 -1.90 -0.39
N GLN A 444 15.14 -2.53 -0.63
CA GLN A 444 14.25 -2.96 0.42
C GLN A 444 14.15 -4.48 0.41
N ILE A 445 14.04 -5.04 1.61
CA ILE A 445 13.82 -6.45 1.84
C ILE A 445 12.34 -6.68 2.10
N TRP A 446 11.88 -7.80 1.59
CA TRP A 446 10.56 -8.30 1.79
C TRP A 446 10.59 -9.73 2.33
N ASP A 447 10.08 -9.91 3.53
CA ASP A 447 9.91 -11.23 4.16
C ASP A 447 8.68 -11.94 3.57
N GLU A 448 8.90 -13.03 2.85
CA GLU A 448 7.83 -13.78 2.17
C GLU A 448 6.90 -14.50 3.15
N SER A 449 7.33 -14.78 4.38
CA SER A 449 6.50 -15.50 5.34
C SER A 449 5.24 -14.73 5.75
N ALA A 450 5.27 -13.40 5.60
CA ALA A 450 4.14 -12.53 5.89
C ALA A 450 3.15 -12.38 4.73
N PHE A 451 3.41 -12.98 3.55
CA PHE A 451 2.68 -12.66 2.32
C PHE A 451 2.58 -13.81 1.31
N ASP A 452 1.36 -14.09 0.84
CA ASP A 452 1.10 -15.09 -0.21
C ASP A 452 1.65 -14.72 -1.61
N ALA A 453 1.53 -15.65 -2.57
CA ALA A 453 1.95 -15.43 -3.97
C ALA A 453 1.27 -14.24 -4.65
N THR A 454 0.04 -13.93 -4.23
CA THR A 454 -0.77 -12.82 -4.73
C THR A 454 -0.13 -11.48 -4.39
N ASN A 455 0.36 -11.33 -3.16
CA ASN A 455 1.10 -10.14 -2.74
C ASN A 455 2.40 -9.94 -3.56
N ARG A 456 3.00 -10.98 -4.16
CA ARG A 456 4.28 -10.85 -4.90
C ARG A 456 4.18 -10.06 -6.18
N ALA A 457 3.24 -10.43 -7.03
CA ALA A 457 3.00 -9.70 -8.27
C ALA A 457 2.60 -8.24 -8.00
N TYR A 458 1.98 -8.00 -6.83
CA TYR A 458 1.58 -6.68 -6.40
C TYR A 458 2.77 -5.82 -5.99
N MET A 459 3.59 -6.30 -5.04
CA MET A 459 4.76 -5.56 -4.57
C MET A 459 5.74 -5.25 -5.71
N ALA A 460 5.85 -6.16 -6.67
CA ALA A 460 6.62 -5.93 -7.89
C ALA A 460 6.05 -4.82 -8.79
N GLU A 461 4.74 -4.60 -8.81
CA GLU A 461 4.10 -3.51 -9.55
C GLU A 461 4.33 -2.16 -8.86
N GLU A 462 4.04 -2.05 -7.57
CA GLU A 462 4.23 -0.80 -6.80
C GLU A 462 5.66 -0.30 -6.86
N ASN A 463 6.60 -1.24 -6.70
CA ASN A 463 8.01 -0.91 -6.65
C ASN A 463 8.64 -0.93 -8.04
N ARG A 464 7.85 -1.14 -9.12
CA ARG A 464 8.37 -1.20 -10.48
C ARG A 464 9.14 0.06 -10.84
N GLU A 465 8.63 1.23 -10.47
CA GLU A 465 9.31 2.48 -10.78
C GLU A 465 10.61 2.61 -9.98
N ALA A 466 10.63 2.25 -8.69
CA ALA A 466 11.88 2.16 -7.91
C ALA A 466 12.92 1.25 -8.59
N LEU A 467 12.50 0.08 -9.06
CA LEU A 467 13.36 -0.86 -9.79
C LEU A 467 13.87 -0.26 -11.10
N ARG A 468 13.04 0.44 -11.87
CA ARG A 468 13.45 1.17 -13.08
C ARG A 468 14.46 2.29 -12.78
N ARG A 469 14.38 2.88 -11.59
CA ARG A 469 15.34 3.88 -11.08
C ARG A 469 16.61 3.25 -10.50
N GLY A 470 16.77 1.93 -10.65
CA GLY A 470 17.99 1.23 -10.28
C GLY A 470 18.04 0.83 -8.79
N LYS A 471 16.91 0.85 -8.09
CA LYS A 471 16.79 0.24 -6.75
C LYS A 471 16.68 -1.27 -6.85
N VAL A 472 16.87 -1.94 -5.72
CA VAL A 472 16.76 -3.41 -5.63
C VAL A 472 15.67 -3.80 -4.63
N MET A 473 14.84 -4.76 -5.01
CA MET A 473 13.92 -5.43 -4.10
C MET A 473 14.44 -6.84 -3.86
N ILE A 474 14.58 -7.23 -2.60
CA ILE A 474 15.07 -8.55 -2.21
C ILE A 474 13.91 -9.29 -1.55
N SER A 475 13.60 -10.47 -2.06
CA SER A 475 12.63 -11.37 -1.46
C SER A 475 13.38 -12.39 -0.61
N LEU A 476 13.11 -12.42 0.69
CA LEU A 476 13.61 -13.46 1.57
C LEU A 476 12.51 -14.50 1.75
N SER A 477 12.62 -15.59 1.02
CA SER A 477 11.86 -16.80 1.33
C SER A 477 12.43 -17.38 2.61
N LEU A 478 11.72 -17.28 3.74
CA LEU A 478 12.08 -18.08 4.91
C LEU A 478 11.97 -19.55 4.50
N LYS A 479 13.10 -20.24 4.41
CA LYS A 479 13.09 -21.69 4.58
C LYS A 479 12.72 -21.89 6.03
N VAL A 480 11.44 -22.16 6.30
CA VAL A 480 11.00 -22.61 7.62
C VAL A 480 11.61 -24.01 7.81
N THR A 481 12.89 -24.08 8.16
CA THR A 481 13.42 -25.22 8.90
C THR A 481 12.80 -25.07 10.28
N ALA A 482 11.75 -25.86 10.53
CA ALA A 482 11.24 -26.08 11.87
C ALA A 482 12.44 -26.42 12.75
N HIS A 483 12.83 -25.50 13.64
CA HIS A 483 13.72 -25.83 14.71
C HIS A 483 12.89 -26.63 15.73
N GLU A 484 13.29 -27.89 15.89
CA GLU A 484 12.87 -28.81 16.97
C GLU A 484 13.10 -28.22 18.37
#